data_AF-A0A355EYS6-F1
#
_entry.id   AF-A0A355EYS6-F1
#
_cell.length_a   1.000
_cell.length_b   1.000
_cell.length_c   1.000
_cell.angle_alpha   90.00
_cell.angle_beta   90.00
_cell.angle_gamma   90.00
#
_symmetry.space_group_name_H-M   'P 1'
#
loop_
_entity.id
_entity.type
_entity.pdbx_description
1 polymer ?
#
loop_
_entity_poly.entity_id
_entity_poly.type
_entity_poly.pdbx_seq_one_letter_code
_entity_poly.pdbx_strand_id
1 'polypeptide(L)' 'PTGNLDPASGSHVFELLLDLQARHRTTGILVTHNPEIARRCSRVLELVDGGLRQAPGER' A
#
# COMPACT_ATOMS: atom_id res chain seq x y z
N PRO A 1 1.34 8.86 0.31
CA PRO A 1 1.04 9.89 -0.72
C PRO A 1 -0.45 10.14 -1.01
N THR A 2 -1.37 9.26 -0.58
CA THR A 2 -2.83 9.42 -0.77
C THR A 2 -3.55 10.08 0.41
N GLY A 3 -2.82 10.54 1.45
CA GLY A 3 -3.42 10.97 2.72
C GLY A 3 -4.28 12.23 2.69
N ASN A 4 -4.30 12.98 1.57
CA ASN A 4 -5.16 14.14 1.37
C ASN A 4 -6.25 13.90 0.30
N LEU A 5 -6.40 12.65 -0.16
CA LEU A 5 -7.41 12.26 -1.14
C LEU A 5 -8.53 11.52 -0.41
N ASP A 6 -9.76 11.72 -0.88
CA ASP A 6 -10.88 10.90 -0.44
C ASP A 6 -10.64 9.42 -0.82
N PRO A 7 -11.32 8.46 -0.16
CA PRO A 7 -11.07 7.03 -0.36
C PRO A 7 -11.20 6.56 -1.83
N ALA A 8 -12.11 7.15 -2.62
CA ALA A 8 -12.31 6.78 -4.01
C ALA A 8 -11.14 7.28 -4.88
N SER A 9 -10.76 8.55 -4.73
CA SER A 9 -9.60 9.12 -5.42
C SER A 9 -8.29 8.42 -5.04
N GLY A 10 -8.12 8.07 -3.76
CA GLY A 10 -6.95 7.33 -3.27
C GLY A 10 -6.83 5.94 -3.89
N SER A 11 -7.96 5.25 -4.08
CA SER A 11 -8.00 3.94 -4.75
C SER A 11 -7.61 4.04 -6.21
N HIS A 12 -8.11 5.05 -6.93
CA HIS A 12 -7.79 5.24 -8.35
C HIS A 12 -6.30 5.54 -8.57
N VAL A 13 -5.71 6.43 -7.76
CA VAL A 13 -4.26 6.70 -7.80
C VAL A 13 -3.46 5.44 -7.51
N PHE A 14 -3.90 4.61 -6.58
CA PHE A 14 -3.23 3.35 -6.27
C PHE A 14 -3.24 2.38 -7.45
N GLU A 15 -4.34 2.25 -8.20
CA GLU A 15 -4.36 1.44 -9.43
C GLU A 15 -3.32 1.92 -10.45
N LEU A 16 -3.23 3.23 -10.67
CA LEU A 16 -2.28 3.82 -11.60
C LEU A 16 -0.83 3.51 -11.19
N LEU A 17 -0.53 3.57 -9.89
CA LEU A 17 0.79 3.21 -9.37
C LEU A 17 1.11 1.73 -9.59
N LEU A 18 0.15 0.83 -9.40
CA LEU A 18 0.32 -0.61 -9.65
C LEU A 18 0.56 -0.91 -11.13
N ASP A 19 -0.20 -0.27 -12.02
CA ASP A 19 -0.05 -0.41 -13.47
C ASP A 19 1.33 0.10 -13.93
N LEU A 20 1.78 1.25 -13.43
CA LEU A 20 3.13 1.75 -13.69
C LEU A 20 4.20 0.78 -13.16
N GLN A 21 4.02 0.23 -11.96
CA GLN A 21 4.95 -0.75 -11.40
C GLN A 21 5.06 -1.99 -12.29
N ALA A 22 3.93 -2.50 -12.78
CA ALA A 22 3.89 -3.65 -13.68
C ALA A 22 4.56 -3.36 -15.04
N ARG A 23 4.25 -2.21 -15.65
CA ARG A 23 4.81 -1.81 -16.96
C ARG A 23 6.32 -1.59 -16.91
N HIS A 24 6.81 -0.96 -15.85
CA HIS A 24 8.23 -0.60 -15.71
C HIS A 24 9.05 -1.63 -14.93
N ARG A 25 8.42 -2.71 -14.43
CA ARG A 25 9.04 -3.76 -13.61
C ARG A 25 9.79 -3.19 -12.41
N THR A 26 9.21 -2.18 -11.77
CA THR A 26 9.80 -1.52 -10.61
C THR A 26 9.30 -2.13 -9.30
N THR A 27 9.94 -1.77 -8.19
CA THR A 27 9.46 -2.10 -6.84
C THR A 27 8.83 -0.86 -6.22
N GLY A 28 7.58 -0.96 -5.79
CA GLY A 28 6.88 0.09 -5.04
C GLY A 28 6.93 -0.16 -3.53
N ILE A 29 7.14 0.90 -2.75
CA ILE A 29 6.92 0.89 -1.30
C ILE A 29 5.83 1.92 -1.00
N LEU A 30 4.73 1.48 -0.39
CA LEU A 30 3.63 2.34 0.01
C LEU A 30 3.54 2.41 1.54
N VAL A 31 3.58 3.63 2.06
CA VAL A 31 3.25 3.92 3.46
C VAL A 31 1.84 4.50 3.51
N THR A 32 0.96 3.85 4.28
CA THR A 32 -0.45 4.23 4.40
C THR A 32 -0.97 3.89 5.79
N HIS A 33 -1.95 4.66 6.27
CA HIS A 33 -2.77 4.33 7.44
C HIS A 33 -4.09 3.63 7.06
N ASN A 34 -4.37 3.49 5.75
CA ASN A 34 -5.58 2.86 5.25
C ASN A 34 -5.36 1.34 5.10
N PRO A 35 -6.01 0.49 5.92
CA PRO A 35 -5.82 -0.95 5.88
C PRO A 35 -6.36 -1.58 4.59
N GLU A 36 -7.39 -1.01 3.95
CA GLU A 36 -7.93 -1.53 2.69
C GLU A 36 -6.89 -1.44 1.57
N ILE A 37 -6.18 -0.32 1.47
CA ILE A 37 -5.12 -0.15 0.47
C ILE A 37 -3.93 -1.06 0.80
N ALA A 38 -3.57 -1.17 2.08
CA ALA A 38 -2.48 -2.03 2.52
C ALA A 38 -2.72 -3.50 2.14
N ARG A 39 -3.94 -4.03 2.36
CA ARG A 39 -4.32 -5.41 2.02
C ARG A 39 -4.17 -5.77 0.55
N ARG A 40 -4.15 -4.77 -0.33
CA ARG A 40 -3.96 -4.97 -1.77
C ARG A 40 -2.49 -5.06 -2.19
N CYS A 41 -1.55 -4.81 -1.29
CA CYS A 41 -0.12 -4.94 -1.54
C CYS A 41 0.31 -6.41 -1.41
N SER A 42 1.34 -6.81 -2.15
CA SER A 42 1.89 -8.17 -2.11
C SER A 42 2.52 -8.54 -0.76
N ARG A 43 2.98 -7.54 0.00
CA ARG A 43 3.52 -7.67 1.35
C ARG A 43 3.03 -6.50 2.19
N VAL A 44 2.62 -6.80 3.42
CA VAL A 44 2.20 -5.80 4.40
C VAL A 44 3.08 -5.94 5.64
N LEU A 45 3.66 -4.82 6.06
CA LEU A 45 4.45 -4.69 7.27
C LEU A 45 3.82 -3.60 8.13
N GLU A 46 3.72 -3.85 9.43
CA GLU A 46 3.27 -2.87 10.42
C GLU A 46 4.48 -2.28 11.14
N LEU A 47 4.51 -0.96 11.25
CA LEU A 47 5.52 -0.24 12.03
C LEU A 47 5.04 -0.12 13.48
N VAL A 48 5.68 -0.82 14.40
CA VAL A 48 5.33 -0.86 15.83
C VAL A 48 6.59 -0.63 16.66
N ASP A 49 6.55 0.35 17.55
CA ASP A 49 7.69 0.73 18.42
C ASP A 49 9.01 0.98 17.66
N GLY A 50 8.92 1.52 16.45
CA GLY A 50 10.08 1.76 15.57
C GLY A 50 10.61 0.54 14.83
N GLY A 51 10.01 -0.65 15.03
CA GLY A 51 10.34 -1.88 14.31
C GLY A 51 9.27 -2.27 13.28
N LEU A 52 9.67 -2.90 12.18
CA LEU A 52 8.74 -3.48 11.21
C LEU A 52 8.41 -4.92 11.60
N ARG A 53 7.12 -5.23 11.75
CA ARG A 53 6.59 -6.57 12.01
C ARG A 53 5.75 -7.01 10.82
N GLN A 54 5.71 -8.32 10.56
CA GLN A 54 4.83 -8.85 9.52
C GLN A 54 3.38 -8.70 9.98
N ALA A 55 2.55 -8.06 9.16
CA ALA A 55 1.13 -7.96 9.46
C ALA A 55 0.55 -9.38 9.57
N PRO A 56 -0.34 -9.66 10.55
CA PRO A 56 -0.96 -10.97 10.66
C PRO A 56 -1.67 -11.30 9.35
N GLY A 57 -1.21 -12.36 8.67
CA GLY A 57 -1.85 -12.81 7.45
C GLY A 57 -3.20 -13.41 7.79
N GLU A 58 -4.30 -12.78 7.36
CA GLU A 58 -5.57 -13.49 7.18
C GLU A 58 -5.33 -14.55 6.11
N ARG A 59 -5.07 -15.79 6.55
CA ARG A 59 -5.19 -16.98 5.72
C ARG A 59 -6.63 -17.46 5.73
#